data_AF-A0A958Y2E9-F1
#
_entry.id   AF-A0A958Y2E9-F1
#
_cell.length_a   1.000
_cell.length_b   1.000
_cell.length_c   1.000
_cell.angle_alpha   90.00
_cell.angle_beta   90.00
_cell.angle_gamma   90.00
#
_symmetry.space_group_name_H-M   'P 1'
#
loop_
_entity.id
_entity.type
_entity.pdbx_description
1 polymer ?
#
loop_
_entity_poly.entity_id
_entity_poly.type
_entity_poly.pdbx_seq_one_letter_code
_entity_poly.pdbx_strand_id
1 'polypeptide(L)'
;MSNRSAQLDKLAWYANRLKTMSLPEINYRLNTAARKKYEKWQKVGYFPQVSLSAYPSPILFLPELKGPFEAKEHSIFGRPLRIDKEIDWHHDPVSGGRFPLDYSFSIDTRTEKHGIVKGTWEVNRLQFLTNICLQYRYSGEKQYLQRFIDIIKSWKESNPYLKGVNWYSNIEINLRIITWFLCWEILEASQLCNEDPDFKQFVDSQWLPLIYLHGQHADKHPSKFSSSNNHLIAEASGLFIAGAYWDFPSSKKWARKAQRILEREIQLQHSPNGINREEASEYIQFITDFFLIAYVVGERRGYPFSDAYREMLKKIFHYIYNLMGIS
;
A
#
# COMPACT_ATOMS: atom_id res chain seq x y z
N MET A 1 -36.32 -27.00 -1.59
CA MET A 1 -36.96 -25.73 -1.16
C MET A 1 -35.97 -24.68 -0.64
N SER A 2 -34.73 -25.01 -0.23
CA SER A 2 -33.77 -24.02 0.35
C SER A 2 -33.09 -23.06 -0.64
N ASN A 3 -33.04 -23.38 -1.94
CA ASN A 3 -32.31 -22.56 -2.93
C ASN A 3 -33.12 -21.32 -3.40
N ARG A 4 -34.45 -21.38 -3.28
CA ARG A 4 -35.37 -20.30 -3.73
C ARG A 4 -35.50 -19.21 -2.67
N SER A 5 -35.49 -19.56 -1.38
CA SER A 5 -35.49 -18.60 -0.27
C SER A 5 -34.17 -17.81 -0.23
N ALA A 6 -33.02 -18.48 -0.36
CA ALA A 6 -31.71 -17.81 -0.41
C ALA A 6 -31.57 -16.83 -1.60
N GLN A 7 -32.18 -17.14 -2.74
CA GLN A 7 -32.22 -16.20 -3.88
C GLN A 7 -33.13 -14.99 -3.60
N LEU A 8 -34.28 -15.20 -2.96
CA LEU A 8 -35.21 -14.11 -2.59
C LEU A 8 -34.60 -13.20 -1.53
N ASP A 9 -33.92 -13.74 -0.53
CA ASP A 9 -33.20 -12.97 0.50
C ASP A 9 -32.07 -12.15 -0.11
N LYS A 10 -31.35 -12.73 -1.07
CA LYS A 10 -30.30 -12.03 -1.83
C LYS A 10 -30.89 -10.89 -2.66
N LEU A 11 -32.00 -11.11 -3.35
CA LEU A 11 -32.69 -10.08 -4.14
C LEU A 11 -33.26 -8.96 -3.25
N ALA A 12 -33.85 -9.32 -2.10
CA ALA A 12 -34.34 -8.36 -1.11
C ALA A 12 -33.19 -7.52 -0.53
N TRP A 13 -32.06 -8.14 -0.23
CA TRP A 13 -30.85 -7.44 0.18
C TRP A 13 -30.35 -6.47 -0.90
N TYR A 14 -30.29 -6.88 -2.18
CA TYR A 14 -29.90 -5.98 -3.27
C TYR A 14 -30.89 -4.83 -3.46
N ALA A 15 -32.19 -5.09 -3.39
CA ALA A 15 -33.23 -4.07 -3.51
C ALA A 15 -33.16 -3.04 -2.36
N ASN A 16 -33.02 -3.52 -1.12
CA ASN A 16 -32.85 -2.65 0.05
C ASN A 16 -31.55 -1.86 -0.02
N ARG A 17 -30.46 -2.47 -0.49
CA ARG A 17 -29.19 -1.78 -0.68
C ARG A 17 -29.27 -0.72 -1.77
N LEU A 18 -29.97 -0.96 -2.88
CA LEU A 18 -30.16 0.05 -3.93
C LEU A 18 -31.00 1.24 -3.43
N LYS A 19 -31.99 0.99 -2.58
CA LYS A 19 -32.83 2.04 -1.98
C LYS A 19 -32.05 3.00 -1.06
N THR A 20 -30.97 2.54 -0.45
CA THR A 20 -30.15 3.36 0.46
C THR A 20 -28.96 4.04 -0.22
N MET A 21 -28.70 3.74 -1.51
CA MET A 21 -27.60 4.35 -2.25
C MET A 21 -27.98 5.72 -2.82
N SER A 22 -27.06 6.67 -2.70
CA SER A 22 -27.15 7.93 -3.42
C SER A 22 -26.93 7.71 -4.94
N LEU A 23 -27.50 8.56 -5.79
CA LEU A 23 -27.26 8.51 -7.25
C LEU A 23 -25.76 8.55 -7.63
N PRO A 24 -24.90 9.37 -6.97
CA PRO A 24 -23.45 9.30 -7.19
C PRO A 24 -22.84 7.93 -6.86
N GLU A 25 -23.30 7.26 -5.82
CA GLU A 25 -22.82 5.92 -5.45
C GLU A 25 -23.23 4.87 -6.49
N ILE A 26 -24.47 4.92 -7.00
CA ILE A 26 -24.95 4.01 -8.06
C ILE A 26 -24.08 4.16 -9.31
N ASN A 27 -23.89 5.40 -9.78
CA ASN A 27 -23.06 5.70 -10.94
C ASN A 27 -21.60 5.22 -10.72
N TYR A 28 -21.05 5.44 -9.52
CA TYR A 28 -19.72 4.97 -9.17
C TYR A 28 -19.59 3.44 -9.25
N ARG A 29 -20.57 2.69 -8.72
CA ARG A 29 -20.57 1.22 -8.72
C ARG A 29 -20.72 0.66 -10.13
N LEU A 30 -21.58 1.24 -10.97
CA LEU A 30 -21.73 0.85 -12.38
C LEU A 30 -20.43 1.06 -13.16
N ASN A 31 -19.81 2.24 -13.05
CA ASN A 31 -18.53 2.53 -13.69
C ASN A 31 -17.41 1.58 -13.22
N THR A 32 -17.40 1.25 -11.92
CA THR A 32 -16.45 0.29 -11.35
C THR A 32 -16.67 -1.12 -11.93
N ALA A 33 -17.92 -1.57 -12.05
CA ALA A 33 -18.23 -2.87 -12.64
C ALA A 33 -17.85 -2.94 -14.13
N ALA A 34 -18.15 -1.90 -14.90
CA ALA A 34 -17.77 -1.80 -16.32
C ALA A 34 -16.24 -1.82 -16.49
N ARG A 35 -15.50 -1.03 -15.68
CA ARG A 35 -14.03 -1.03 -15.69
C ARG A 35 -13.46 -2.41 -15.38
N LYS A 36 -13.92 -3.05 -14.30
CA LYS A 36 -13.47 -4.40 -13.92
C LYS A 36 -13.77 -5.42 -15.01
N LYS A 37 -14.89 -5.30 -15.71
CA LYS A 37 -15.18 -6.16 -16.87
C LYS A 37 -14.15 -5.91 -17.97
N TYR A 38 -13.96 -4.67 -18.41
CA TYR A 38 -12.98 -4.31 -19.45
C TYR A 38 -11.55 -4.78 -19.11
N GLU A 39 -11.09 -4.55 -17.89
CA GLU A 39 -9.75 -4.92 -17.45
C GLU A 39 -9.54 -6.44 -17.43
N LYS A 40 -10.57 -7.22 -17.07
CA LYS A 40 -10.53 -8.69 -17.16
C LYS A 40 -10.21 -9.17 -18.58
N TRP A 41 -10.73 -8.48 -19.60
CA TRP A 41 -10.53 -8.86 -21.00
C TRP A 41 -9.24 -8.31 -21.61
N GLN A 42 -8.79 -7.13 -21.19
CA GLN A 42 -7.78 -6.35 -21.93
C GLN A 42 -6.51 -6.01 -21.15
N LYS A 43 -6.51 -6.19 -19.82
CA LYS A 43 -5.42 -5.70 -18.96
C LYS A 43 -4.81 -6.78 -18.06
N VAL A 44 -5.35 -7.98 -18.01
CA VAL A 44 -4.73 -9.08 -17.24
C VAL A 44 -3.31 -9.34 -17.75
N GLY A 45 -2.33 -9.33 -16.84
CA GLY A 45 -0.91 -9.50 -17.17
C GLY A 45 -0.23 -8.28 -17.81
N TYR A 46 -0.92 -7.14 -17.93
CA TYR A 46 -0.31 -5.90 -18.40
C TYR A 46 0.86 -5.47 -17.52
N PHE A 47 1.97 -5.08 -18.14
CA PHE A 47 3.13 -4.49 -17.47
C PHE A 47 3.55 -3.23 -18.23
N PRO A 48 3.70 -2.08 -17.56
CA PRO A 48 4.05 -0.84 -18.24
C PRO A 48 5.52 -0.81 -18.62
N GLN A 49 5.85 0.06 -19.57
CA GLN A 49 7.21 0.57 -19.76
C GLN A 49 7.22 2.00 -19.23
N VAL A 50 8.20 2.32 -18.39
CA VAL A 50 8.36 3.66 -17.84
C VAL A 50 9.83 3.90 -17.54
N SER A 51 10.28 5.12 -17.77
CA SER A 51 11.57 5.62 -17.34
C SER A 51 11.36 6.94 -16.63
N LEU A 52 12.25 7.25 -15.69
CA LEU A 52 12.31 8.57 -15.06
C LEU A 52 13.38 9.40 -15.77
N SER A 53 13.14 10.71 -15.89
CA SER A 53 14.14 11.66 -16.39
C SER A 53 15.34 11.79 -15.44
N ALA A 54 15.09 11.66 -14.13
CA ALA A 54 16.08 11.57 -13.08
C ALA A 54 15.54 10.73 -11.91
N TYR A 55 16.43 10.04 -11.20
CA TYR A 55 16.05 9.39 -9.95
C TYR A 55 15.87 10.42 -8.83
N PRO A 56 14.91 10.19 -7.91
CA PRO A 56 14.58 11.15 -6.87
C PRO A 56 15.67 11.22 -5.78
N SER A 57 16.16 12.43 -5.45
CA SER A 57 17.16 12.62 -4.38
C SER A 57 16.61 12.24 -3.00
N PRO A 58 17.36 11.56 -2.12
CA PRO A 58 16.83 11.11 -0.83
C PRO A 58 16.27 12.25 0.03
N ILE A 59 15.25 11.96 0.84
CA ILE A 59 14.54 12.98 1.67
C ILE A 59 14.45 12.63 3.15
N LEU A 60 14.60 11.35 3.50
CA LEU A 60 14.61 10.87 4.87
C LEU A 60 16.01 10.96 5.43
N PHE A 61 16.12 11.45 6.65
CA PHE A 61 17.35 11.36 7.41
C PHE A 61 17.42 9.97 8.04
N LEU A 62 18.38 9.16 7.60
CA LEU A 62 18.67 7.86 8.18
C LEU A 62 19.86 8.03 9.13
N PRO A 63 19.68 7.79 10.44
CA PRO A 63 20.78 7.93 11.38
C PRO A 63 21.88 6.92 11.05
N GLU A 64 23.14 7.32 11.25
CA GLU A 64 24.23 6.37 11.36
C GLU A 64 23.97 5.47 12.57
N LEU A 65 23.69 4.19 12.34
CA LEU A 65 23.68 3.22 13.43
C LEU A 65 25.09 2.68 13.62
N LYS A 66 25.56 2.71 14.88
CA LYS A 66 26.83 2.13 15.29
C LYS A 66 26.58 0.72 15.83
N GLY A 67 27.28 -0.28 15.29
CA GLY A 67 27.23 -1.68 15.75
C GLY A 67 26.57 -2.64 14.75
N PRO A 68 26.65 -3.96 14.99
CA PRO A 68 26.04 -4.96 14.12
C PRO A 68 24.51 -4.81 14.14
N PHE A 69 23.90 -4.69 12.96
CA PHE A 69 22.45 -4.72 12.81
C PHE A 69 22.00 -6.18 12.60
N GLU A 70 21.47 -6.78 13.66
CA GLU A 70 20.73 -8.03 13.52
C GLU A 70 19.28 -7.72 13.17
N ALA A 71 18.86 -8.13 11.98
CA ALA A 71 17.45 -8.07 11.63
C ALA A 71 16.65 -8.94 12.58
N LYS A 72 15.66 -8.35 13.25
CA LYS A 72 14.69 -9.12 14.03
C LYS A 72 13.97 -10.08 13.10
N GLU A 73 13.72 -11.30 13.60
CA GLU A 73 12.86 -12.26 12.93
C GLU A 73 11.49 -11.62 12.66
N HIS A 74 11.07 -11.63 11.40
CA HIS A 74 9.77 -11.12 11.03
C HIS A 74 8.71 -12.15 11.32
N SER A 75 7.69 -11.78 12.09
CA SER A 75 6.54 -12.63 12.34
C SER A 75 5.26 -12.05 11.75
N ILE A 76 4.44 -12.93 11.19
CA ILE A 76 3.10 -12.64 10.69
C ILE A 76 2.13 -13.34 11.63
N PHE A 77 1.38 -12.57 12.42
CA PHE A 77 0.47 -13.08 13.46
C PHE A 77 1.12 -14.14 14.38
N GLY A 78 2.35 -13.85 14.84
CA GLY A 78 3.10 -14.74 15.74
C GLY A 78 3.79 -15.93 15.06
N ARG A 79 3.75 -16.02 13.72
CA ARG A 79 4.45 -17.08 12.96
C ARG A 79 5.65 -16.51 12.22
N PRO A 80 6.84 -17.12 12.32
CA PRO A 80 8.03 -16.61 11.66
C PRO A 80 7.92 -16.70 10.14
N LEU A 81 8.26 -15.62 9.45
CA LEU A 81 8.35 -15.55 8.00
C LEU A 81 9.77 -15.94 7.58
N ARG A 82 9.88 -17.08 6.90
CA ARG A 82 11.14 -17.63 6.41
C ARG A 82 11.56 -16.95 5.10
N ILE A 83 12.22 -15.81 5.24
CA ILE A 83 12.76 -15.03 4.11
C ILE A 83 14.03 -15.62 3.51
N ASP A 84 14.53 -16.75 4.01
CA ASP A 84 15.65 -17.53 3.49
C ASP A 84 15.23 -18.54 2.41
N LYS A 85 13.92 -18.81 2.29
CA LYS A 85 13.35 -19.78 1.34
C LYS A 85 12.53 -19.10 0.25
N GLU A 86 12.09 -19.88 -0.74
CA GLU A 86 11.07 -19.43 -1.69
C GLU A 86 9.76 -19.12 -0.96
N ILE A 87 9.14 -17.99 -1.29
CA ILE A 87 7.92 -17.51 -0.65
C ILE A 87 6.74 -17.86 -1.56
N ASP A 88 5.78 -18.65 -1.07
CA ASP A 88 4.49 -18.81 -1.76
C ASP A 88 3.61 -17.58 -1.49
N TRP A 89 3.55 -16.69 -2.47
CA TRP A 89 2.83 -15.42 -2.40
C TRP A 89 1.30 -15.54 -2.28
N HIS A 90 0.74 -16.74 -2.46
CA HIS A 90 -0.69 -17.00 -2.35
C HIS A 90 -1.04 -17.89 -1.15
N HIS A 91 -0.06 -18.29 -0.35
CA HIS A 91 -0.26 -19.06 0.87
C HIS A 91 -0.75 -18.15 2.02
N ASP A 92 -1.66 -18.67 2.84
CA ASP A 92 -2.05 -18.07 4.12
C ASP A 92 -1.24 -18.73 5.25
N PRO A 93 -0.29 -18.03 5.87
CA PRO A 93 0.50 -18.61 6.95
C PRO A 93 -0.32 -18.90 8.21
N VAL A 94 -1.53 -18.35 8.36
CA VAL A 94 -2.36 -18.55 9.55
C VAL A 94 -3.14 -19.86 9.47
N SER A 95 -3.94 -20.05 8.42
CA SER A 95 -4.76 -21.26 8.26
C SER A 95 -4.07 -22.39 7.48
N GLY A 96 -2.97 -22.10 6.76
CA GLY A 96 -2.35 -23.02 5.80
C GLY A 96 -3.07 -23.08 4.44
N GLY A 97 -4.07 -22.22 4.23
CA GLY A 97 -4.81 -22.12 2.98
C GLY A 97 -3.97 -21.57 1.83
N ARG A 98 -4.51 -21.63 0.61
CA ARG A 98 -3.88 -21.07 -0.59
C ARG A 98 -4.91 -20.46 -1.54
N PHE A 99 -4.68 -19.21 -1.92
CA PHE A 99 -5.53 -18.46 -2.86
C PHE A 99 -5.21 -18.81 -4.32
N PRO A 100 -6.23 -18.80 -5.21
CA PRO A 100 -6.04 -19.14 -6.62
C PRO A 100 -5.43 -17.98 -7.43
N LEU A 101 -4.74 -18.32 -8.52
CA LEU A 101 -4.22 -17.38 -9.53
C LEU A 101 -5.29 -16.95 -10.56
N ASP A 102 -6.50 -16.68 -10.08
CA ASP A 102 -7.64 -16.22 -10.89
C ASP A 102 -7.65 -14.70 -11.08
N TYR A 103 -8.58 -14.19 -11.87
CA TYR A 103 -8.81 -12.74 -11.96
C TYR A 103 -9.12 -12.17 -10.57
N SER A 104 -8.33 -11.19 -10.12
CA SER A 104 -8.31 -10.76 -8.72
C SER A 104 -9.70 -10.45 -8.18
N PHE A 105 -10.49 -9.63 -8.87
CA PHE A 105 -11.83 -9.24 -8.39
C PHE A 105 -12.90 -10.33 -8.47
N SER A 106 -12.58 -11.54 -8.95
CA SER A 106 -13.46 -12.72 -8.84
C SER A 106 -13.09 -13.69 -7.72
N ILE A 107 -11.95 -13.48 -7.07
CA ILE A 107 -11.52 -14.32 -5.94
C ILE A 107 -12.43 -14.05 -4.74
N ASP A 108 -12.87 -15.12 -4.08
CA ASP A 108 -13.60 -15.03 -2.83
C ASP A 108 -12.64 -14.76 -1.68
N THR A 109 -12.67 -13.52 -1.17
CA THR A 109 -11.89 -13.06 -0.02
C THR A 109 -12.76 -12.87 1.23
N ARG A 110 -14.05 -13.23 1.17
CA ARG A 110 -15.02 -13.00 2.25
C ARG A 110 -15.30 -14.27 3.03
N THR A 111 -15.21 -15.41 2.37
CA THR A 111 -15.28 -16.71 3.03
C THR A 111 -13.87 -17.26 3.26
N GLU A 112 -13.74 -18.17 4.21
CA GLU A 112 -12.46 -18.83 4.52
C GLU A 112 -12.18 -20.02 3.58
N LYS A 113 -12.90 -20.13 2.45
CA LYS A 113 -12.77 -21.24 1.48
C LYS A 113 -11.31 -21.48 1.05
N HIS A 114 -10.54 -20.41 0.92
CA HIS A 114 -9.14 -20.44 0.46
C HIS A 114 -8.14 -20.11 1.58
N GLY A 115 -8.62 -19.90 2.81
CA GLY A 115 -7.85 -19.43 3.95
C GLY A 115 -8.20 -18.01 4.40
N ILE A 116 -7.42 -17.48 5.33
CA ILE A 116 -7.59 -16.14 5.90
C ILE A 116 -6.79 -15.15 5.05
N VAL A 117 -7.50 -14.41 4.20
CA VAL A 117 -6.87 -13.50 3.22
C VAL A 117 -5.94 -12.47 3.86
N LYS A 118 -6.22 -12.05 5.10
CA LYS A 118 -5.39 -11.10 5.84
C LYS A 118 -3.98 -11.65 6.08
N GLY A 119 -3.82 -12.94 6.35
CA GLY A 119 -2.51 -13.58 6.52
C GLY A 119 -1.68 -13.51 5.24
N THR A 120 -2.29 -13.84 4.10
CA THR A 120 -1.64 -13.71 2.79
C THR A 120 -1.29 -12.26 2.46
N TRP A 121 -2.19 -11.30 2.70
CA TRP A 121 -1.92 -9.89 2.44
C TRP A 121 -0.81 -9.33 3.32
N GLU A 122 -0.72 -9.72 4.60
CA GLU A 122 0.34 -9.24 5.50
C GLU A 122 1.74 -9.57 4.96
N VAL A 123 1.96 -10.79 4.48
CA VAL A 123 3.21 -11.18 3.79
C VAL A 123 3.42 -10.31 2.54
N ASN A 124 2.36 -10.09 1.76
CA ASN A 124 2.39 -9.36 0.50
C ASN A 124 2.38 -7.83 0.64
N ARG A 125 2.41 -7.28 1.87
CA ARG A 125 2.79 -5.87 2.12
C ARG A 125 4.29 -5.65 1.98
N LEU A 126 5.06 -6.74 2.00
CA LEU A 126 6.50 -6.78 1.81
C LEU A 126 7.29 -5.94 2.82
N GLN A 127 6.69 -5.60 3.97
CA GLN A 127 7.31 -4.74 4.98
C GLN A 127 8.67 -5.27 5.45
N PHE A 128 8.86 -6.60 5.43
CA PHE A 128 10.13 -7.23 5.75
C PHE A 128 11.31 -6.81 4.85
N LEU A 129 11.03 -6.26 3.66
CA LEU A 129 12.07 -5.74 2.78
C LEU A 129 12.86 -4.60 3.42
N THR A 130 12.26 -3.79 4.31
CA THR A 130 13.00 -2.70 4.97
C THR A 130 14.13 -3.24 5.84
N ASN A 131 13.94 -4.40 6.48
CA ASN A 131 15.02 -5.02 7.26
C ASN A 131 16.14 -5.56 6.37
N ILE A 132 15.81 -6.14 5.21
CA ILE A 132 16.82 -6.56 4.23
C ILE A 132 17.61 -5.36 3.71
N CYS A 133 16.93 -4.25 3.43
CA CYS A 133 17.57 -3.01 3.01
C CYS A 133 18.50 -2.46 4.10
N LEU A 134 18.07 -2.50 5.37
CA LEU A 134 18.90 -2.10 6.51
C LEU A 134 20.13 -3.01 6.65
N GLN A 135 19.96 -4.34 6.55
CA GLN A 135 21.09 -5.28 6.56
C GLN A 135 22.12 -4.95 5.48
N TYR A 136 21.69 -4.69 4.24
CA TYR A 136 22.58 -4.26 3.18
C TYR A 136 23.27 -2.93 3.52
N ARG A 137 22.51 -1.90 3.93
CA ARG A 137 23.04 -0.57 4.26
C ARG A 137 24.13 -0.63 5.34
N TYR A 138 23.97 -1.48 6.35
CA TYR A 138 24.92 -1.58 7.47
C TYR A 138 26.12 -2.48 7.19
N SER A 139 25.91 -3.61 6.53
CA SER A 139 26.98 -4.59 6.28
C SER A 139 27.76 -4.31 5.00
N GLY A 140 27.13 -3.67 4.00
CA GLY A 140 27.63 -3.59 2.63
C GLY A 140 27.62 -4.94 1.89
N GLU A 141 27.13 -6.01 2.51
CA GLU A 141 27.20 -7.35 1.92
C GLU A 141 26.18 -7.51 0.78
N LYS A 142 26.69 -7.73 -0.43
CA LYS A 142 25.88 -7.84 -1.66
C LYS A 142 24.79 -8.92 -1.62
N GLN A 143 24.92 -9.93 -0.76
CA GLN A 143 23.90 -10.97 -0.61
C GLN A 143 22.53 -10.42 -0.19
N TYR A 144 22.50 -9.37 0.65
CA TYR A 144 21.25 -8.74 1.08
C TYR A 144 20.60 -7.94 -0.05
N LEU A 145 21.40 -7.21 -0.84
CA LEU A 145 20.92 -6.51 -2.03
C LEU A 145 20.40 -7.50 -3.08
N GLN A 146 21.14 -8.59 -3.33
CA GLN A 146 20.70 -9.64 -4.24
C GLN A 146 19.39 -10.26 -3.75
N ARG A 147 19.26 -10.52 -2.44
CA ARG A 147 18.03 -11.08 -1.88
C ARG A 147 16.84 -10.14 -2.06
N PHE A 148 17.02 -8.82 -1.87
CA PHE A 148 16.00 -7.82 -2.16
C PHE A 148 15.54 -7.90 -3.63
N ILE A 149 16.49 -7.95 -4.57
CA ILE A 149 16.21 -8.08 -6.01
C ILE A 149 15.42 -9.36 -6.32
N ASP A 150 15.85 -10.50 -5.78
CA ASP A 150 15.23 -11.81 -6.02
C ASP A 150 13.80 -11.86 -5.49
N ILE A 151 13.55 -11.27 -4.32
CA ILE A 151 12.20 -11.19 -3.74
C ILE A 151 11.27 -10.36 -4.63
N ILE A 152 11.71 -9.19 -5.10
CA ILE A 152 10.88 -8.35 -5.98
C ILE A 152 10.60 -9.05 -7.32
N LYS A 153 11.59 -9.73 -7.91
CA LYS A 153 11.42 -10.52 -9.13
C LYS A 153 10.43 -11.67 -8.92
N SER A 154 10.62 -12.48 -7.88
CA SER A 154 9.72 -13.59 -7.53
C SER A 154 8.29 -13.11 -7.29
N TRP A 155 8.13 -11.99 -6.56
CA TRP A 155 6.82 -11.39 -6.31
C TRP A 155 6.15 -10.97 -7.62
N LYS A 156 6.87 -10.26 -8.50
CA LYS A 156 6.36 -9.80 -9.80
C LYS A 156 5.93 -10.97 -10.68
N GLU A 157 6.76 -12.01 -10.78
CA GLU A 157 6.50 -13.20 -11.60
C GLU A 157 5.27 -13.97 -11.10
N SER A 158 5.11 -14.09 -9.78
CA SER A 158 4.02 -14.81 -9.14
C SER A 158 2.73 -13.99 -9.00
N ASN A 159 2.78 -12.68 -9.25
CA ASN A 159 1.63 -11.78 -9.15
C ASN A 159 1.43 -10.95 -10.43
N PRO A 160 1.16 -11.58 -11.59
CA PRO A 160 0.84 -10.85 -12.81
C PRO A 160 -0.33 -9.89 -12.58
N TYR A 161 -0.33 -8.75 -13.27
CA TYR A 161 -1.34 -7.71 -13.05
C TYR A 161 -2.77 -8.25 -13.14
N LEU A 162 -3.57 -7.99 -12.10
CA LEU A 162 -4.96 -8.46 -11.94
C LEU A 162 -5.14 -9.99 -11.88
N LYS A 163 -4.08 -10.75 -11.57
CA LYS A 163 -4.16 -12.16 -11.20
C LYS A 163 -3.78 -12.39 -9.74
N GLY A 164 -4.49 -13.30 -9.08
CA GLY A 164 -4.27 -13.64 -7.69
C GLY A 164 -4.81 -12.60 -6.72
N VAL A 165 -4.75 -12.93 -5.43
CA VAL A 165 -5.43 -12.15 -4.37
C VAL A 165 -4.72 -10.82 -4.08
N ASN A 166 -3.46 -10.68 -4.48
CA ASN A 166 -2.61 -9.55 -4.15
C ASN A 166 -2.91 -8.26 -4.95
N TRP A 167 -3.79 -8.33 -5.95
CA TRP A 167 -4.34 -7.15 -6.66
C TRP A 167 -5.80 -6.84 -6.31
N TYR A 168 -6.37 -7.55 -5.32
CA TYR A 168 -7.78 -7.38 -4.95
C TYR A 168 -8.04 -6.08 -4.17
N SER A 169 -7.20 -5.81 -3.17
CA SER A 169 -7.45 -4.81 -2.13
C SER A 169 -6.55 -3.59 -2.36
N ASN A 170 -7.16 -2.43 -2.56
CA ASN A 170 -6.43 -1.21 -2.93
C ASN A 170 -5.58 -0.64 -1.79
N ILE A 171 -5.96 -0.85 -0.53
CA ILE A 171 -5.10 -0.52 0.61
C ILE A 171 -3.79 -1.30 0.55
N GLU A 172 -3.82 -2.59 0.22
CA GLU A 172 -2.62 -3.44 0.16
C GLU A 172 -1.67 -3.00 -0.97
N ILE A 173 -2.22 -2.52 -2.09
CA ILE A 173 -1.44 -1.89 -3.18
C ILE A 173 -0.67 -0.68 -2.64
N ASN A 174 -1.33 0.19 -1.88
CA ASN A 174 -0.75 1.43 -1.41
C ASN A 174 0.23 1.22 -0.25
N LEU A 175 -0.02 0.22 0.61
CA LEU A 175 0.95 -0.21 1.62
C LEU A 175 2.25 -0.70 0.98
N ARG A 176 2.19 -1.48 -0.13
CA ARG A 176 3.39 -1.85 -0.88
C ARG A 176 4.13 -0.65 -1.46
N ILE A 177 3.41 0.36 -1.97
CA ILE A 177 4.06 1.60 -2.46
C ILE A 177 4.84 2.29 -1.33
N ILE A 178 4.25 2.38 -0.13
CA ILE A 178 4.91 2.97 1.04
C ILE A 178 6.15 2.14 1.42
N THR A 179 6.03 0.81 1.48
CA THR A 179 7.16 -0.09 1.71
C THR A 179 8.29 0.15 0.69
N TRP A 180 7.97 0.25 -0.59
CA TRP A 180 8.98 0.49 -1.64
C TRP A 180 9.61 1.87 -1.56
N PHE A 181 8.86 2.90 -1.17
CA PHE A 181 9.42 4.22 -0.88
C PHE A 181 10.45 4.14 0.25
N LEU A 182 10.13 3.46 1.36
CA LEU A 182 11.06 3.27 2.47
C LEU A 182 12.30 2.46 2.03
N CYS A 183 12.12 1.39 1.27
CA CYS A 183 13.23 0.61 0.73
C CYS A 183 14.13 1.46 -0.20
N TRP A 184 13.53 2.31 -1.04
CA TRP A 184 14.27 3.21 -1.93
C TRP A 184 15.13 4.20 -1.14
N GLU A 185 14.60 4.77 -0.07
CA GLU A 185 15.33 5.67 0.83
C GLU A 185 16.44 4.93 1.60
N ILE A 186 16.14 3.76 2.19
CA ILE A 186 17.10 2.98 2.99
C ILE A 186 18.30 2.53 2.14
N LEU A 187 18.03 2.04 0.93
CA LEU A 187 19.08 1.61 0.00
C LEU A 187 19.85 2.77 -0.64
N GLU A 188 19.41 4.02 -0.44
CA GLU A 188 19.87 5.16 -1.24
C GLU A 188 19.83 4.83 -2.74
N ALA A 189 18.72 4.22 -3.18
CA ALA A 189 18.64 3.51 -4.46
C ALA A 189 19.04 4.38 -5.66
N SER A 190 18.86 5.70 -5.57
CA SER A 190 19.26 6.65 -6.61
C SER A 190 20.78 6.78 -6.75
N GLN A 191 21.52 6.76 -5.64
CA GLN A 191 22.98 6.69 -5.65
C GLN A 191 23.44 5.31 -6.11
N LEU A 192 22.84 4.25 -5.58
CA LEU A 192 23.20 2.88 -5.94
C LEU A 192 23.03 2.59 -7.43
N CYS A 193 22.01 3.17 -8.08
CA CYS A 193 21.86 3.08 -9.54
C CYS A 193 23.00 3.73 -10.33
N ASN A 194 23.71 4.72 -9.77
CA ASN A 194 24.86 5.32 -10.43
C ASN A 194 26.13 4.48 -10.25
N GLU A 195 26.19 3.68 -9.19
CA GLU A 195 27.38 2.91 -8.78
C GLU A 195 27.34 1.46 -9.27
N ASP A 196 26.14 0.86 -9.39
CA ASP A 196 25.94 -0.54 -9.75
C ASP A 196 25.02 -0.66 -11.00
N PRO A 197 25.60 -0.95 -12.19
CA PRO A 197 24.85 -1.10 -13.43
C PRO A 197 23.80 -2.22 -13.42
N ASP A 198 24.06 -3.33 -12.70
CA ASP A 198 23.13 -4.45 -12.62
C ASP A 198 21.92 -4.09 -11.76
N PHE A 199 22.15 -3.38 -10.66
CA PHE A 199 21.08 -2.82 -9.83
C PHE A 199 20.25 -1.81 -10.63
N LYS A 200 20.91 -0.92 -11.37
CA LYS A 200 20.23 0.04 -12.26
C LYS A 200 19.37 -0.65 -13.30
N GLN A 201 19.87 -1.70 -13.95
CA GLN A 201 19.09 -2.47 -14.93
C GLN A 201 17.85 -3.10 -14.28
N PHE A 202 17.98 -3.64 -13.07
CA PHE A 202 16.84 -4.16 -12.31
C PHE A 202 15.82 -3.06 -11.98
N VAL A 203 16.28 -1.90 -11.51
CA VAL A 203 15.43 -0.75 -11.17
C VAL A 203 14.62 -0.30 -12.39
N ASP A 204 15.29 -0.09 -13.52
CA ASP A 204 14.66 0.45 -14.73
C ASP A 204 13.72 -0.56 -15.40
N SER A 205 14.11 -1.83 -15.46
CA SER A 205 13.33 -2.84 -16.19
C SER A 205 12.24 -3.49 -15.35
N GLN A 206 12.36 -3.51 -14.03
CA GLN A 206 11.44 -4.22 -13.13
C GLN A 206 10.83 -3.32 -12.06
N TRP A 207 11.64 -2.69 -11.22
CA TRP A 207 11.14 -2.10 -9.98
C TRP A 207 10.34 -0.80 -10.22
N LEU A 208 10.86 0.15 -11.01
CA LEU A 208 10.14 1.37 -11.37
C LEU A 208 8.86 1.11 -12.16
N PRO A 209 8.86 0.27 -13.22
CA PRO A 209 7.62 -0.14 -13.89
C PRO A 209 6.61 -0.79 -12.94
N LEU A 210 7.08 -1.57 -11.96
CA LEU A 210 6.20 -2.18 -10.97
C LEU A 210 5.58 -1.16 -10.01
N ILE A 211 6.35 -0.18 -9.52
CA ILE A 211 5.85 0.95 -8.71
C ILE A 211 4.83 1.75 -9.53
N TYR A 212 5.14 2.06 -10.79
CA TYR A 212 4.23 2.80 -11.68
C TYR A 212 2.92 2.06 -11.91
N LEU A 213 2.97 0.74 -12.12
CA LEU A 213 1.79 -0.11 -12.25
C LEU A 213 0.92 -0.06 -10.98
N HIS A 214 1.53 -0.07 -9.79
CA HIS A 214 0.82 0.08 -8.52
C HIS A 214 0.16 1.46 -8.40
N GLY A 215 0.85 2.54 -8.78
CA GLY A 215 0.26 3.89 -8.81
C GLY A 215 -0.93 3.98 -9.78
N GLN A 216 -0.82 3.37 -10.96
CA GLN A 216 -1.94 3.30 -11.92
C GLN A 216 -3.13 2.52 -11.36
N HIS A 217 -2.89 1.41 -10.68
CA HIS A 217 -3.94 0.63 -10.04
C HIS A 217 -4.59 1.42 -8.90
N ALA A 218 -3.78 2.03 -8.02
CA ALA A 218 -4.21 2.83 -6.89
C ALA A 218 -5.13 3.99 -7.28
N ASP A 219 -4.80 4.71 -8.36
CA ASP A 219 -5.63 5.80 -8.88
C ASP A 219 -6.99 5.29 -9.40
N LYS A 220 -7.00 4.11 -10.03
CA LYS A 220 -8.17 3.52 -10.69
C LYS A 220 -9.12 2.81 -9.74
N HIS A 221 -8.65 2.27 -8.62
CA HIS A 221 -9.43 1.38 -7.75
C HIS A 221 -9.65 1.89 -6.31
N PRO A 222 -9.99 3.18 -6.08
CA PRO A 222 -10.15 3.67 -4.72
C PRO A 222 -11.30 2.95 -4.00
N SER A 223 -11.15 2.71 -2.70
CA SER A 223 -12.18 2.07 -1.87
C SER A 223 -13.35 3.00 -1.50
N LYS A 224 -13.72 3.95 -2.37
CA LYS A 224 -14.81 4.91 -2.11
C LYS A 224 -16.12 4.20 -1.74
N PHE A 225 -16.85 4.78 -0.79
CA PHE A 225 -18.11 4.26 -0.28
C PHE A 225 -18.01 2.85 0.35
N SER A 226 -16.83 2.52 0.90
CA SER A 226 -16.68 1.46 1.89
C SER A 226 -16.93 2.03 3.29
N SER A 227 -17.27 1.16 4.24
CA SER A 227 -17.50 1.53 5.64
C SER A 227 -16.21 1.80 6.43
N SER A 228 -15.05 1.82 5.77
CA SER A 228 -13.73 1.85 6.42
C SER A 228 -12.95 3.08 5.97
N ASN A 229 -13.18 4.21 6.63
CA ASN A 229 -12.54 5.49 6.28
C ASN A 229 -11.00 5.45 6.45
N ASN A 230 -10.47 4.59 7.32
CA ASN A 230 -9.03 4.37 7.49
C ASN A 230 -8.34 3.82 6.22
N HIS A 231 -9.06 3.04 5.41
CA HIS A 231 -8.52 2.54 4.15
C HIS A 231 -8.27 3.69 3.16
N LEU A 232 -9.14 4.70 3.17
CA LEU A 232 -9.01 5.84 2.27
C LEU A 232 -7.75 6.66 2.58
N ILE A 233 -7.36 6.79 3.85
CA ILE A 233 -6.13 7.49 4.26
C ILE A 233 -4.91 6.72 3.81
N ALA A 234 -4.84 5.41 4.07
CA ALA A 234 -3.72 4.58 3.65
C ALA A 234 -3.58 4.57 2.12
N GLU A 235 -4.70 4.44 1.40
CA GLU A 235 -4.75 4.51 -0.06
C GLU A 235 -4.30 5.86 -0.61
N ALA A 236 -4.76 6.96 -0.01
CA ALA A 236 -4.33 8.29 -0.41
C ALA A 236 -2.84 8.51 -0.10
N SER A 237 -2.33 8.03 1.02
CA SER A 237 -0.92 8.22 1.40
C SER A 237 0.03 7.51 0.45
N GLY A 238 -0.24 6.23 0.11
CA GLY A 238 0.56 5.52 -0.89
C GLY A 238 0.49 6.18 -2.27
N LEU A 239 -0.71 6.58 -2.73
CA LEU A 239 -0.86 7.24 -4.03
C LEU A 239 -0.20 8.63 -4.06
N PHE A 240 -0.25 9.37 -2.94
CA PHE A 240 0.44 10.64 -2.78
C PHE A 240 1.95 10.45 -2.92
N ILE A 241 2.53 9.49 -2.19
CA ILE A 241 3.95 9.16 -2.26
C ILE A 241 4.34 8.76 -3.68
N ALA A 242 3.56 7.89 -4.33
CA ALA A 242 3.80 7.50 -5.72
C ALA A 242 3.91 8.71 -6.66
N GLY A 243 3.04 9.71 -6.47
CA GLY A 243 2.98 10.90 -7.31
C GLY A 243 3.89 12.05 -6.91
N ALA A 244 4.30 12.14 -5.64
CA ALA A 244 5.15 13.23 -5.15
C ALA A 244 6.64 12.86 -5.20
N TYR A 245 6.96 11.57 -5.09
CA TYR A 245 8.32 11.09 -4.97
C TYR A 245 8.95 10.65 -6.29
N TRP A 246 8.25 9.86 -7.12
CA TRP A 246 8.74 9.45 -8.44
C TRP A 246 8.02 10.24 -9.55
N ASP A 247 8.76 10.82 -10.50
CA ASP A 247 8.19 11.66 -11.58
C ASP A 247 7.69 10.84 -12.78
N PHE A 248 6.67 10.01 -12.56
CA PHE A 248 5.98 9.28 -13.62
C PHE A 248 5.04 10.20 -14.42
N PRO A 249 4.60 9.78 -15.63
CA PRO A 249 3.69 10.58 -16.46
C PRO A 249 2.38 11.03 -15.79
N SER A 250 1.89 10.29 -14.78
CA SER A 250 0.66 10.61 -14.05
C SER A 250 0.90 11.18 -12.63
N SER A 251 2.16 11.39 -12.24
CA SER A 251 2.55 11.67 -10.85
C SER A 251 1.93 12.95 -10.29
N LYS A 252 1.98 14.06 -11.04
CA LYS A 252 1.35 15.33 -10.62
C LYS A 252 -0.16 15.20 -10.38
N LYS A 253 -0.85 14.39 -11.18
CA LYS A 253 -2.29 14.12 -11.02
C LYS A 253 -2.54 13.30 -9.75
N TRP A 254 -1.75 12.26 -9.52
CA TRP A 254 -1.84 11.40 -8.35
C TRP A 254 -1.58 12.18 -7.06
N ALA A 255 -0.48 12.93 -6.98
CA ALA A 255 -0.14 13.76 -5.84
C ALA A 255 -1.26 14.74 -5.51
N ARG A 256 -1.72 15.55 -6.47
CA ARG A 256 -2.80 16.54 -6.23
C ARG A 256 -4.13 15.92 -5.83
N LYS A 257 -4.47 14.75 -6.37
CA LYS A 257 -5.71 14.04 -6.03
C LYS A 257 -5.64 13.50 -4.60
N ALA A 258 -4.54 12.83 -4.28
CA ALA A 258 -4.33 12.21 -2.99
C ALA A 258 -4.15 13.23 -1.87
N GLN A 259 -3.42 14.32 -2.12
CA GLN A 259 -3.25 15.44 -1.19
C GLN A 259 -4.60 16.02 -0.77
N ARG A 260 -5.50 16.30 -1.71
CA ARG A 260 -6.87 16.76 -1.42
C ARG A 260 -7.68 15.79 -0.57
N ILE A 261 -7.47 14.48 -0.76
CA ILE A 261 -8.12 13.47 0.09
C ILE A 261 -7.57 13.55 1.51
N LEU A 262 -6.24 13.56 1.66
CA LEU A 262 -5.59 13.63 2.97
C LEU A 262 -5.94 14.92 3.73
N GLU A 263 -5.97 16.07 3.05
CA GLU A 263 -6.41 17.35 3.64
C GLU A 263 -7.83 17.33 4.15
N ARG A 264 -8.73 16.69 3.39
CA ARG A 264 -10.11 16.54 3.82
C ARG A 264 -10.22 15.55 4.99
N GLU A 265 -9.60 14.37 4.86
CA GLU A 265 -9.77 13.28 5.82
C GLU A 265 -9.15 13.58 7.17
N ILE A 266 -8.01 14.29 7.22
CA ILE A 266 -7.40 14.65 8.52
C ILE A 266 -8.36 15.53 9.35
N GLN A 267 -9.15 16.39 8.71
CA GLN A 267 -10.14 17.24 9.39
C GLN A 267 -11.43 16.50 9.74
N LEU A 268 -11.88 15.59 8.87
CA LEU A 268 -13.11 14.83 9.09
C LEU A 268 -12.97 13.76 10.16
N GLN A 269 -11.80 13.15 10.27
CA GLN A 269 -11.57 12.02 11.18
C GLN A 269 -11.06 12.44 12.55
N HIS A 270 -10.79 13.73 12.78
CA HIS A 270 -10.34 14.22 14.07
C HIS A 270 -11.31 15.26 14.64
N SER A 271 -11.37 15.32 15.97
CA SER A 271 -12.00 16.43 16.69
C SER A 271 -11.13 17.70 16.58
N PRO A 272 -11.64 18.88 16.96
CA PRO A 272 -10.83 20.10 17.04
C PRO A 272 -9.59 19.99 17.95
N ASN A 273 -9.54 18.99 18.83
CA ASN A 273 -8.44 18.70 19.75
C ASN A 273 -7.51 17.58 19.24
N GLY A 274 -7.67 17.10 18.00
CA GLY A 274 -6.81 16.07 17.42
C GLY A 274 -7.14 14.63 17.86
N ILE A 275 -8.27 14.42 18.52
CA ILE A 275 -8.72 13.08 18.93
C ILE A 275 -9.36 12.40 17.72
N ASN A 276 -8.91 11.20 17.37
CA ASN A 276 -9.52 10.42 16.29
C ASN A 276 -10.97 10.08 16.65
N ARG A 277 -11.89 10.19 15.69
CA ARG A 277 -13.33 9.96 15.88
C ARG A 277 -13.72 8.47 15.87
N GLU A 278 -12.87 7.61 15.33
CA GLU A 278 -12.97 6.16 15.49
C GLU A 278 -12.25 5.81 16.80
N GLU A 279 -13.01 5.66 17.89
CA GLU A 279 -12.51 5.51 19.27
C GLU A 279 -11.79 4.16 19.56
N ALA A 280 -10.82 3.78 18.74
CA ALA A 280 -9.94 2.63 18.96
C ALA A 280 -8.48 3.11 19.03
N SER A 281 -7.89 3.07 20.22
CA SER A 281 -6.54 3.57 20.53
C SER A 281 -5.43 2.99 19.65
N GLU A 282 -5.52 1.71 19.25
CA GLU A 282 -4.56 1.05 18.34
C GLU A 282 -4.57 1.64 16.91
N TYR A 283 -5.69 2.24 16.48
CA TYR A 283 -5.80 2.85 15.15
C TYR A 283 -5.20 4.25 15.09
N ILE A 284 -5.05 4.95 16.23
CA ILE A 284 -4.58 6.33 16.27
C ILE A 284 -3.14 6.43 15.77
N GLN A 285 -2.23 5.57 16.27
CA GLN A 285 -0.83 5.59 15.83
C GLN A 285 -0.71 5.19 14.35
N PHE A 286 -1.38 4.11 13.94
CA PHE A 286 -1.32 3.60 12.57
C PHE A 286 -1.82 4.62 11.53
N ILE A 287 -2.90 5.35 11.82
CA ILE A 287 -3.43 6.38 10.93
C ILE A 287 -2.53 7.63 10.93
N THR A 288 -1.97 7.99 12.08
CA THR A 288 -1.07 9.14 12.22
C THR A 288 0.18 8.98 11.37
N ASP A 289 0.75 7.78 11.32
CA ASP A 289 1.94 7.50 10.50
C ASP A 289 1.71 7.79 9.01
N PHE A 290 0.51 7.49 8.49
CA PHE A 290 0.15 7.81 7.11
C PHE A 290 0.10 9.33 6.84
N PHE A 291 -0.49 10.10 7.75
CA PHE A 291 -0.51 11.55 7.62
C PHE A 291 0.89 12.16 7.76
N LEU A 292 1.70 11.65 8.68
CA LEU A 292 3.07 12.11 8.91
C LEU A 292 3.95 11.82 7.69
N ILE A 293 3.95 10.60 7.16
CA ILE A 293 4.83 10.25 6.06
C ILE A 293 4.47 11.02 4.79
N ALA A 294 3.17 11.22 4.54
CA ALA A 294 2.70 12.08 3.45
C ALA A 294 3.15 13.53 3.65
N TYR A 295 3.02 14.07 4.88
CA TYR A 295 3.48 15.43 5.20
C TYR A 295 4.97 15.61 4.91
N VAL A 296 5.82 14.71 5.43
CA VAL A 296 7.29 14.77 5.22
C VAL A 296 7.64 14.74 3.74
N VAL A 297 7.01 13.83 2.98
CA VAL A 297 7.21 13.74 1.52
C VAL A 297 6.76 15.03 0.82
N GLY A 298 5.60 15.58 1.20
CA GLY A 298 5.07 16.80 0.63
C GLY A 298 5.99 18.01 0.82
N GLU A 299 6.44 18.23 2.07
CA GLU A 299 7.35 19.33 2.42
C GLU A 299 8.67 19.23 1.65
N ARG A 300 9.23 18.02 1.50
CA ARG A 300 10.53 17.79 0.85
C ARG A 300 10.47 17.76 -0.68
N ARG A 301 9.28 17.61 -1.27
CA ARG A 301 9.07 17.48 -2.73
C ARG A 301 8.30 18.63 -3.37
N GLY A 302 8.04 19.70 -2.62
CA GLY A 302 7.32 20.86 -3.16
C GLY A 302 5.82 20.64 -3.35
N TYR A 303 5.23 19.75 -2.54
CA TYR A 303 3.79 19.58 -2.38
C TYR A 303 3.39 19.89 -0.93
N PRO A 304 3.60 21.13 -0.44
CA PRO A 304 3.28 21.48 0.93
C PRO A 304 1.77 21.29 1.17
N PHE A 305 1.44 20.76 2.33
CA PHE A 305 0.06 20.67 2.81
C PHE A 305 -0.37 22.01 3.41
N SER A 306 -1.68 22.27 3.47
CA SER A 306 -2.23 23.48 4.10
C SER A 306 -1.86 23.62 5.57
N ASP A 307 -1.88 24.85 6.07
CA ASP A 307 -1.70 25.13 7.49
C ASP A 307 -2.70 24.38 8.36
N ALA A 308 -3.95 24.23 7.90
CA ALA A 308 -4.97 23.46 8.60
C ALA A 308 -4.57 21.99 8.80
N TYR A 309 -3.96 21.37 7.79
CA TYR A 309 -3.42 20.01 7.89
C TYR A 309 -2.28 19.95 8.90
N ARG A 310 -1.32 20.87 8.81
CA ARG A 310 -0.16 20.94 9.71
C ARG A 310 -0.58 21.14 11.17
N GLU A 311 -1.51 22.05 11.43
CA GLU A 311 -2.02 22.32 12.77
C GLU A 311 -2.81 21.13 13.33
N MET A 312 -3.59 20.42 12.49
CA MET A 312 -4.25 19.21 12.94
C MET A 312 -3.24 18.10 13.27
N LEU A 313 -2.21 17.91 12.44
CA LEU A 313 -1.16 16.93 12.70
C LEU A 313 -0.42 17.23 14.01
N LYS A 314 -0.12 18.49 14.30
CA LYS A 314 0.42 18.91 15.61
C LYS A 314 -0.51 18.52 16.75
N LYS A 315 -1.82 18.78 16.64
CA LYS A 315 -2.78 18.43 17.69
C LYS A 315 -2.86 16.92 17.94
N ILE A 316 -2.81 16.11 16.88
CA ILE A 316 -2.72 14.66 16.99
C ILE A 316 -1.47 14.25 17.79
N PHE A 317 -0.30 14.84 17.50
CA PHE A 317 0.91 14.57 18.27
C PHE A 317 0.83 15.02 19.73
N HIS A 318 0.23 16.19 20.02
CA HIS A 318 0.00 16.61 21.41
C HIS A 318 -0.91 15.62 22.15
N TYR A 319 -1.94 15.11 21.48
CA TYR A 319 -2.82 14.11 22.06
C TYR A 319 -2.09 12.79 22.36
N ILE A 320 -1.30 12.28 21.40
CA ILE A 320 -0.49 11.06 21.59
C ILE A 320 0.52 11.26 22.72
N TYR A 321 1.21 12.41 22.75
CA TYR A 321 2.17 12.75 23.80
C TYR A 321 1.51 12.73 25.20
N ASN A 322 0.33 13.34 25.33
CA ASN A 322 -0.42 13.36 26.59
C ASN A 322 -0.89 11.95 27.00
N LEU A 323 -1.26 11.09 26.04
CA LEU A 323 -1.63 9.70 26.33
C LEU A 323 -0.45 8.85 26.81
N MET A 324 0.77 9.11 26.29
CA MET A 324 1.96 8.35 26.67
C MET A 324 2.46 8.67 28.09
N GLY A 325 1.92 9.71 28.74
CA GLY A 325 2.24 10.02 30.15
C GLY A 325 3.71 10.36 30.40
N ILE A 326 4.44 10.81 29.38
CA ILE A 326 5.85 11.21 29.51
C ILE A 326 5.88 12.60 30.16
N SER A 327 5.81 12.65 31.50
CA SER A 327 6.03 13.83 32.34
C SER A 327 7.49 14.05 32.66
#